data_AF-A0A198GCY8-F1
#
_entry.id   AF-A0A198GCY8-F1
#
_cell.length_a   1.000
_cell.length_b   1.000
_cell.length_c   1.000
_cell.angle_alpha   90.00
_cell.angle_beta   90.00
_cell.angle_gamma   90.00
#
_symmetry.space_group_name_H-M   'P 1'
#
loop_
_entity.id
_entity.type
_entity.pdbx_description
1 polymer ?
#
loop_
_entity_poly.entity_id
_entity_poly.type
_entity_poly.pdbx_seq_one_letter_code
_entity_poly.pdbx_strand_id
1 'polypeptide(L)'
;MQKAEQIIGHRVALVGNASQTLHPIAGQGFNLGLRDVMTLANTLTKAINSEADIGSYHILSQYQQLRQEDRENTITITDGLVSVFANRCAPLVVSRNLGLMAMELFPAMRDKLAYQTLGWIN
;
A
#
# COMPACT_ATOMS: atom_id res chain seq x y z
N MET A 1 3.67 16.55 -7.28
CA MET A 1 4.26 15.26 -7.69
C MET A 1 3.48 14.77 -8.90
N GLN A 2 4.14 14.60 -10.05
CA GLN A 2 3.50 14.10 -11.27
C GLN A 2 3.40 12.57 -11.17
N LYS A 3 2.19 12.04 -11.13
CA LYS A 3 1.93 10.60 -11.29
C LYS A 3 1.76 10.34 -12.78
N ALA A 4 2.28 9.22 -13.29
CA ALA A 4 1.86 8.74 -14.60
C ALA A 4 0.38 8.35 -14.50
N GLU A 5 -0.51 9.03 -15.24
CA GLU A 5 -1.95 8.74 -15.26
C GLU A 5 -2.27 7.34 -15.82
N GLN A 6 -1.36 6.79 -16.64
CA GLN A 6 -1.45 5.42 -17.16
C GLN A 6 -0.13 4.69 -16.92
N ILE A 7 -0.21 3.61 -16.12
CA ILE A 7 0.92 2.70 -15.85
C ILE A 7 0.86 1.42 -16.71
N ILE A 8 -0.10 1.33 -17.63
CA ILE A 8 -0.27 0.23 -18.58
C ILE A 8 -0.62 0.75 -19.97
N GLY A 9 -0.30 -0.06 -20.98
CA GLY A 9 -0.74 0.08 -22.36
C GLY A 9 -1.00 -1.31 -22.96
N HIS A 10 -1.36 -1.37 -24.24
CA HIS A 10 -1.55 -2.66 -24.90
C HIS A 10 -0.23 -3.46 -24.90
N ARG A 11 -0.20 -4.61 -24.20
CA ARG A 11 1.01 -5.46 -24.00
C ARG A 11 2.19 -4.74 -23.33
N VAL A 12 1.95 -3.64 -22.61
CA VAL A 12 2.99 -2.87 -21.92
C VAL A 12 2.55 -2.59 -20.49
N ALA A 13 3.45 -2.81 -19.52
CA ALA A 13 3.24 -2.45 -18.12
C ALA A 13 4.49 -1.74 -17.58
N LEU A 14 4.28 -0.65 -16.84
CA LEU A 14 5.31 0.11 -16.15
C LEU A 14 5.39 -0.36 -14.70
N VAL A 15 6.60 -0.65 -14.22
CA VAL A 15 6.86 -1.12 -12.84
C VAL A 15 7.91 -0.26 -12.15
N GLY A 16 7.84 -0.14 -10.82
CA GLY A 16 8.85 0.56 -10.02
C GLY A 16 8.95 2.05 -10.34
N ASN A 17 10.18 2.58 -10.44
CA ASN A 17 10.39 4.01 -10.71
C ASN A 17 9.86 4.46 -12.08
N ALA A 18 9.67 3.53 -13.03
CA ALA A 18 9.01 3.84 -14.30
C ALA A 18 7.49 4.04 -14.13
N SER A 19 6.90 3.49 -13.06
CA SER A 19 5.47 3.66 -12.71
C SER A 19 5.23 4.86 -11.78
N GLN A 20 6.29 5.47 -11.21
CA GLN A 20 6.20 6.52 -10.18
C GLN A 20 7.42 7.46 -10.16
N THR A 21 7.19 8.78 -10.22
CA THR A 21 8.22 9.78 -9.92
C THR A 21 8.41 9.88 -8.40
N LEU A 22 9.26 9.04 -7.80
CA LEU A 22 9.53 9.04 -6.36
C LEU A 22 10.69 9.99 -6.00
N HIS A 23 10.48 10.82 -4.97
CA HIS A 23 11.52 11.61 -4.32
C HIS A 23 12.47 10.69 -3.49
N PRO A 24 13.73 11.09 -3.26
CA PRO A 24 14.82 10.21 -2.89
C PRO A 24 14.87 9.97 -1.37
N ILE A 25 14.01 9.09 -0.87
CA ILE A 25 14.28 8.42 0.40
C ILE A 25 14.75 7.00 0.05
N ALA A 26 16.05 6.77 0.23
CA ALA A 26 16.71 5.50 -0.09
C ALA A 26 15.96 4.33 0.56
N GLY A 27 15.50 3.37 -0.25
CA GLY A 27 14.82 2.15 0.20
C GLY A 27 13.31 2.06 -0.11
N GLN A 28 12.57 3.17 -0.11
CA GLN A 28 11.11 3.12 -0.35
C GLN A 28 10.78 2.75 -1.81
N GLY A 29 11.50 3.32 -2.78
CA GLY A 29 11.30 2.99 -4.20
C GLY A 29 11.69 1.55 -4.57
N PHE A 30 12.64 0.95 -3.86
CA PHE A 30 13.04 -0.44 -4.07
C PHE A 30 11.95 -1.40 -3.62
N ASN A 31 11.44 -1.26 -2.38
CA ASN A 31 10.37 -2.12 -1.85
C ASN A 31 9.08 -1.98 -2.67
N LEU A 32 8.78 -0.77 -3.13
CA LEU A 32 7.61 -0.52 -3.97
C LEU A 32 7.76 -1.12 -5.36
N GLY A 33 8.95 -1.04 -5.97
CA GLY A 33 9.27 -1.72 -7.21
C GLY A 33 9.19 -3.25 -7.11
N LEU A 34 9.70 -3.83 -6.01
CA LEU A 34 9.62 -5.27 -5.76
C LEU A 34 8.16 -5.73 -5.64
N ARG A 35 7.32 -4.96 -4.94
CA ARG A 35 5.86 -5.21 -4.86
C ARG A 35 5.18 -5.10 -6.22
N ASP A 36 5.55 -4.14 -7.04
CA ASP A 36 5.01 -4.01 -8.41
C ASP A 36 5.34 -5.25 -9.24
N VAL A 37 6.58 -5.73 -9.19
CA VAL A 37 7.02 -6.94 -9.91
C VAL A 37 6.29 -8.18 -9.39
N MET A 38 6.19 -8.37 -8.08
CA MET A 38 5.48 -9.52 -7.50
C MET A 38 3.99 -9.53 -7.88
N THR A 39 3.34 -8.36 -7.86
CA THR A 39 1.92 -8.24 -8.24
C THR A 39 1.74 -8.55 -9.72
N LEU A 40 2.60 -7.99 -10.59
CA LEU A 40 2.56 -8.26 -12.02
C LEU A 40 2.78 -9.76 -12.30
N ALA A 41 3.79 -10.38 -11.71
CA ALA A 41 4.08 -11.80 -11.88
C ALA A 41 2.90 -12.69 -11.47
N ASN A 42 2.23 -12.38 -10.36
CA ASN A 42 1.04 -13.12 -9.92
C ASN A 42 -0.13 -12.96 -10.91
N THR A 43 -0.38 -11.75 -11.38
CA THR A 43 -1.44 -11.47 -12.38
C THR A 43 -1.18 -12.22 -13.68
N LEU A 44 0.06 -12.19 -14.19
CA LEU A 44 0.43 -12.92 -15.40
C LEU A 44 0.35 -14.43 -15.21
N THR A 45 0.81 -14.96 -14.07
CA THR A 45 0.71 -16.40 -13.76
C THR A 45 -0.74 -16.87 -13.75
N LYS A 46 -1.65 -16.10 -13.15
CA LYS A 46 -3.09 -16.42 -13.18
C LYS A 46 -3.67 -16.41 -14.59
N ALA A 47 -3.24 -15.46 -15.42
CA ALA A 47 -3.66 -15.40 -16.82
C ALA A 47 -3.15 -16.62 -17.62
N ILE A 48 -1.89 -17.02 -17.43
CA ILE A 48 -1.30 -18.22 -18.05
C ILE A 48 -2.09 -19.47 -17.65
N ASN A 49 -2.37 -19.64 -16.35
CA ASN A 49 -3.12 -20.78 -15.84
C ASN A 49 -4.57 -20.84 -16.35
N SER A 50 -5.10 -19.71 -16.81
CA SER A 50 -6.47 -19.60 -17.36
C SER A 50 -6.46 -19.55 -18.90
N GLU A 51 -5.32 -19.81 -19.54
CA GLU A 51 -5.12 -19.72 -20.99
C GLU A 51 -5.49 -18.34 -21.59
N ALA A 52 -5.44 -17.28 -20.79
CA ALA A 52 -5.74 -15.91 -21.21
C ALA A 52 -4.50 -15.22 -21.80
N ASP A 53 -4.70 -14.27 -22.74
CA ASP A 53 -3.60 -13.45 -23.25
C ASP A 53 -3.06 -12.54 -22.14
N ILE A 54 -1.85 -12.85 -21.69
CA ILE A 54 -1.11 -12.15 -20.65
C ILE A 54 -0.85 -10.67 -20.97
N GLY A 55 -0.83 -10.33 -22.26
CA GLY A 55 -0.61 -8.96 -22.73
C GLY A 55 -1.90 -8.19 -23.03
N SER A 56 -3.06 -8.82 -22.82
CA SER A 56 -4.35 -8.18 -23.07
C SER A 56 -4.57 -7.01 -22.13
N TYR A 57 -5.27 -5.99 -22.63
CA TYR A 57 -5.63 -4.83 -21.82
C TYR A 57 -6.40 -5.22 -20.56
N HIS A 58 -7.26 -6.25 -20.63
CA HIS A 58 -8.02 -6.75 -19.49
C HIS A 58 -7.10 -7.21 -18.35
N ILE A 59 -6.14 -8.09 -18.63
CA ILE A 59 -5.19 -8.61 -17.62
C ILE A 59 -4.32 -7.48 -17.04
N LEU A 60 -3.82 -6.59 -17.90
CA LEU A 60 -2.99 -5.47 -17.45
C LEU A 60 -3.81 -4.43 -16.65
N SER A 61 -5.10 -4.25 -16.95
CA SER A 61 -6.00 -3.38 -16.17
C SER A 61 -6.26 -3.92 -14.76
N GLN A 62 -6.34 -5.23 -14.59
CA GLN A 62 -6.43 -5.86 -13.26
C GLN A 62 -5.16 -5.60 -12.44
N TYR A 63 -3.98 -5.71 -13.07
CA TYR A 63 -2.72 -5.31 -12.43
C TYR A 63 -2.74 -3.84 -11.99
N GLN A 64 -3.19 -2.93 -12.85
CA GLN A 64 -3.30 -1.51 -12.50
C GLN A 64 -4.24 -1.26 -11.32
N GLN A 65 -5.42 -1.90 -11.28
CA GLN A 65 -6.38 -1.78 -10.18
C GLN A 65 -5.80 -2.26 -8.84
N LEU A 66 -5.16 -3.43 -8.83
CA LEU A 66 -4.53 -3.98 -7.61
C LEU A 66 -3.41 -3.07 -7.06
N ARG A 67 -2.73 -2.30 -7.93
CA ARG A 67 -1.72 -1.32 -7.52
C ARG A 67 -2.34 0.00 -7.08
N GLN A 68 -3.47 0.40 -7.67
CA GLN A 68 -4.23 1.57 -7.24
C GLN A 68 -4.73 1.37 -5.79
N GLU A 69 -5.32 0.22 -5.50
CA GLU A 69 -5.84 -0.13 -4.17
C GLU A 69 -4.73 -0.19 -3.11
N ASP A 70 -3.59 -0.83 -3.41
CA ASP A 70 -2.44 -0.88 -2.48
C ASP A 70 -1.84 0.51 -2.23
N ARG A 71 -1.83 1.38 -3.25
CA ARG A 71 -1.39 2.78 -3.10
C ARG A 71 -2.36 3.58 -2.24
N GLU A 72 -3.67 3.47 -2.48
CA GLU A 72 -4.69 4.15 -1.68
C GLU A 72 -4.66 3.69 -0.22
N ASN A 73 -4.48 2.40 0.03
CA ASN A 73 -4.34 1.87 1.39
C ASN A 73 -3.07 2.39 2.08
N THR A 74 -1.93 2.37 1.39
CA THR A 74 -0.65 2.87 1.95
C THR A 74 -0.70 4.38 2.24
N ILE A 75 -1.29 5.16 1.33
CA ILE A 75 -1.47 6.61 1.52
C ILE A 75 -2.46 6.88 2.66
N THR A 76 -3.61 6.18 2.70
CA THR A 76 -4.63 6.38 3.75
C THR A 76 -4.11 6.07 5.14
N ILE A 77 -3.30 5.02 5.30
CA ILE A 77 -2.70 4.67 6.59
C ILE A 77 -1.69 5.74 7.02
N THR A 78 -0.83 6.19 6.09
CA THR A 78 0.25 7.14 6.41
C THR A 78 -0.29 8.55 6.63
N ASP A 79 -1.17 9.05 5.75
CA ASP A 79 -1.85 10.34 5.90
C ASP A 79 -2.84 10.32 7.07
N GLY A 80 -3.47 9.19 7.36
CA GLY A 80 -4.30 9.00 8.55
C GLY A 80 -3.49 9.12 9.84
N LEU A 81 -2.34 8.47 9.92
CA LEU A 81 -1.42 8.61 11.06
C LEU A 81 -0.91 10.05 11.19
N VAL A 82 -0.42 10.64 10.10
CA VAL A 82 0.07 12.04 10.12
C VAL A 82 -1.07 12.99 10.50
N SER A 83 -2.27 12.83 9.96
CA SER A 83 -3.44 13.66 10.28
C SER A 83 -3.85 13.52 11.75
N VAL A 84 -3.92 12.30 12.30
CA VAL A 84 -4.28 12.06 13.70
C VAL A 84 -3.24 12.64 14.68
N PHE A 85 -1.96 12.59 14.33
CA PHE A 85 -0.89 13.09 15.20
C PHE A 85 -0.55 14.58 14.99
N ALA A 86 -0.78 15.14 13.80
CA ALA A 86 -0.46 16.52 13.45
C ALA A 86 -1.65 17.49 13.61
N ASN A 87 -2.91 17.02 13.53
CA ASN A 87 -4.08 17.89 13.72
C ASN A 87 -4.35 18.17 15.21
N ARG A 88 -4.49 19.46 15.53
CA ARG A 88 -4.84 19.98 16.87
C ARG A 88 -6.34 20.25 17.05
N CYS A 89 -7.19 19.64 16.22
CA CYS A 89 -8.64 19.79 16.36
C CYS A 89 -9.11 19.05 17.62
N ALA A 90 -9.89 19.73 18.47
CA ALA A 90 -10.37 19.22 19.76
C ALA A 90 -10.93 17.77 19.73
N PRO A 91 -11.78 17.36 18.77
CA PRO A 91 -12.28 15.97 18.74
C PRO A 91 -11.20 14.91 18.45
N LEU A 92 -10.16 15.24 17.67
CA LEU A 92 -9.04 14.34 17.35
C LEU A 92 -8.07 14.20 18.53
N VAL A 93 -7.88 15.26 19.31
CA VAL A 93 -7.08 15.21 20.55
C VAL A 93 -7.79 14.37 21.61
N VAL A 94 -9.12 14.51 21.73
CA VAL A 94 -9.93 13.70 22.64
C VAL A 94 -9.91 12.23 22.24
N SER A 95 -10.07 11.90 20.95
CA SER A 95 -10.00 10.52 20.48
C SER A 95 -8.62 9.88 20.68
N ARG A 96 -7.53 10.64 20.46
CA ARG A 96 -6.17 10.20 20.78
C ARG A 96 -6.00 9.89 22.27
N ASN A 97 -6.43 10.79 23.15
CA ASN A 97 -6.29 10.59 24.59
C ASN A 97 -7.15 9.43 25.10
N LEU A 98 -8.36 9.24 24.55
CA LEU A 98 -9.19 8.08 24.83
C LEU A 98 -8.55 6.77 24.32
N GLY A 99 -7.93 6.79 23.14
CA GLY A 99 -7.20 5.65 22.60
C GLY A 99 -6.00 5.26 23.47
N LEU A 100 -5.23 6.24 23.94
CA LEU A 100 -4.11 6.02 24.85
C LEU A 100 -4.58 5.48 26.21
N MET A 101 -5.65 6.04 26.76
CA MET A 101 -6.23 5.58 28.03
C MET A 101 -6.81 4.15 27.90
N ALA A 102 -7.42 3.82 26.75
CA ALA A 102 -7.88 2.45 26.46
C ALA A 102 -6.71 1.46 26.35
N MET A 103 -5.57 1.88 25.78
CA MET A 103 -4.35 1.06 25.75
C MET A 103 -3.74 0.84 27.14
N GLU A 104 -3.84 1.80 28.05
CA GLU A 104 -3.41 1.65 29.44
C GLU A 104 -4.34 0.73 30.24
N LEU A 105 -5.64 0.78 29.97
CA LEU A 105 -6.65 -0.01 30.68
C LEU A 105 -6.77 -1.46 30.16
N PHE A 106 -6.37 -1.74 28.91
CA PHE A 106 -6.45 -3.07 28.30
C PHE A 106 -5.09 -3.55 27.77
N PRO A 107 -4.26 -4.17 28.62
CA PRO A 107 -2.92 -4.67 28.25
C PRO A 107 -2.92 -5.64 27.06
N ALA A 108 -3.97 -6.46 26.92
CA ALA A 108 -4.10 -7.41 25.81
C ALA A 108 -4.20 -6.73 24.43
N MET A 109 -4.70 -5.49 24.35
CA MET A 109 -4.77 -4.75 23.10
C MET A 109 -3.41 -4.14 22.73
N ARG A 110 -2.64 -3.71 23.75
CA ARG A 110 -1.25 -3.28 23.59
C ARG A 110 -0.37 -4.44 23.10
N ASP A 111 -0.54 -5.62 23.68
CA ASP A 111 0.23 -6.80 23.27
C ASP A 111 -0.10 -7.20 21.83
N LYS A 112 -1.38 -7.22 21.44
CA LYS A 112 -1.80 -7.56 20.07
C LYS A 112 -1.23 -6.58 19.02
N LEU A 113 -1.19 -5.29 19.33
CA LEU A 113 -0.57 -4.29 18.45
C LEU A 113 0.96 -4.43 18.43
N ALA A 114 1.59 -4.67 19.57
CA ALA A 114 3.02 -4.96 19.64
C ALA A 114 3.38 -6.19 18.79
N TYR A 115 2.60 -7.28 18.88
CA TYR A 115 2.75 -8.48 18.05
C TYR A 115 2.64 -8.17 16.55
N GLN A 116 1.68 -7.32 16.15
CA GLN A 116 1.54 -6.90 14.74
C GLN A 116 2.68 -6.01 14.25
N THR A 117 3.21 -5.13 15.10
CA THR A 117 4.34 -4.24 14.75
C THR A 117 5.70 -4.93 14.79
N LEU A 118 5.87 -5.94 15.66
CA LEU A 118 7.10 -6.74 15.79
C LEU A 118 7.20 -7.85 14.74
N GLY A 119 6.12 -8.09 13.97
CA GLY A 119 6.14 -9.00 12.83
C GLY A 119 6.29 -10.48 13.20
N TRP A 120 5.88 -10.89 14.41
CA TRP A 120 5.91 -12.29 14.79
C TRP A 120 4.72 -13.05 14.21
N ILE A 121 5.02 -13.86 13.21
CA ILE A 121 4.14 -14.83 12.57
C ILE A 121 4.46 -16.19 13.22
N ASN A 122 3.47 -16.83 13.83
CA ASN A 122 3.51 -18.27 14.09
C ASN A 122 3.06 -19.02 12.85
#